data_AF-A0AAW2EM07-F1
#
_entry.id   AF-A0AAW2EM07-F1
#
_cell.length_a   1.000
_cell.length_b   1.000
_cell.length_c   1.000
_cell.angle_alpha   90.00
_cell.angle_beta   90.00
_cell.angle_gamma   90.00
#
_symmetry.space_group_name_H-M   'P 1'
#
loop_
_entity.id
_entity.type
_entity.pdbx_description
1 polymer ?
#
loop_
_entity_poly.entity_id
_entity_poly.type
_entity_poly.pdbx_seq_one_letter_code
_entity_poly.pdbx_strand_id
1 'polypeptide(L)'
;MDAEYAYTKKRMHFGKRCSFTDVDKVEMEIKSNPALMNNYIRMDPVTHATQCSKTYAVHEVNTTTATYKDNKMFHYEGGWPKDINMLDLEQTVRYRRKIEKDELYIHTMLQLLPVNICLRSPASSLQIIISYT
;
A
#
# COMPACT_ATOMS: atom_id res chain seq x y z
N MET A 1 27.39 -30.57 -24.20
CA MET A 1 28.41 -29.94 -23.35
C MET A 1 28.21 -28.44 -23.46
N ASP A 2 27.96 -27.84 -22.31
CA ASP A 2 27.18 -26.62 -22.10
C ASP A 2 27.82 -25.36 -22.69
N ALA A 3 27.05 -24.62 -23.49
CA ALA A 3 27.43 -23.29 -23.96
C ALA A 3 26.90 -22.22 -22.99
N GLU A 4 27.24 -22.33 -21.71
CA GLU A 4 26.97 -21.27 -20.74
C GLU A 4 28.12 -20.26 -20.77
N TYR A 5 28.02 -19.27 -21.66
CA TYR A 5 28.99 -18.16 -21.69
C TYR A 5 28.64 -17.15 -20.60
N ALA A 6 29.24 -17.32 -19.42
CA ALA A 6 29.08 -16.40 -18.31
C ALA A 6 29.89 -15.10 -18.57
N TYR A 7 29.19 -13.98 -18.79
CA TYR A 7 29.82 -12.66 -18.85
C TYR A 7 30.32 -12.24 -17.46
N THR A 8 31.62 -12.44 -17.19
CA THR A 8 32.31 -12.03 -15.95
C THR A 8 32.67 -10.54 -15.93
N LYS A 9 31.80 -9.67 -16.47
CA LYS A 9 32.06 -8.23 -16.39
C LYS A 9 31.65 -7.74 -14.99
N LYS A 10 32.59 -7.14 -14.25
CA LYS A 10 32.28 -6.55 -12.92
C LYS A 10 31.23 -5.44 -13.08
N ARG A 11 30.27 -5.35 -12.14
CA ARG A 11 29.15 -4.39 -12.16
C ARG A 11 29.60 -2.94 -12.40
N MET A 12 30.77 -2.55 -11.87
CA MET A 12 31.39 -1.23 -12.05
C MET A 12 31.77 -0.86 -13.50
N HIS A 13 31.77 -1.83 -14.42
CA HIS A 13 32.11 -1.62 -15.83
C HIS A 13 30.88 -1.57 -16.75
N PHE A 14 29.66 -1.72 -16.21
CA PHE A 14 28.43 -1.45 -16.94
C PHE A 14 28.12 0.05 -16.91
N GLY A 15 27.55 0.59 -17.99
CA GLY A 15 27.16 2.00 -18.07
C GLY A 15 28.29 3.00 -18.34
N LYS A 16 29.54 2.55 -18.53
CA LYS A 16 30.58 3.41 -19.09
C LYS A 16 30.21 3.78 -20.53
N ARG A 17 30.43 5.04 -20.92
CA ARG A 17 30.20 5.50 -22.30
C ARG A 17 31.03 4.63 -23.25
N CYS A 18 30.37 3.93 -24.17
CA CYS A 18 31.06 3.28 -25.28
C CYS A 18 31.67 4.37 -26.16
N SER A 19 33.00 4.37 -26.29
CA SER A 19 33.68 5.22 -27.26
C SER A 19 33.53 4.54 -28.61
N PHE A 20 32.45 4.85 -29.33
CA PHE A 20 32.36 4.51 -30.75
C PHE A 20 33.33 5.43 -31.49
N THR A 21 34.54 4.96 -31.67
CA THR A 21 35.45 5.53 -32.65
C THR A 21 35.10 4.88 -33.99
N ASP A 22 34.79 5.69 -35.01
CA ASP A 22 34.66 5.24 -36.41
C ASP A 22 36.04 4.79 -36.91
N VAL A 23 36.51 3.63 -36.46
CA VAL A 23 37.86 3.14 -36.81
C VAL A 23 37.83 2.45 -38.17
N ASP A 24 36.69 1.93 -38.61
CA ASP A 24 36.60 1.20 -39.86
C ASP A 24 35.43 1.72 -40.72
N LYS A 25 35.69 2.79 -41.47
CA LYS A 25 34.81 3.14 -42.60
C LYS A 25 35.01 2.08 -43.69
N VAL A 26 34.08 1.12 -43.74
CA VAL A 26 34.01 0.17 -44.84
C VAL A 26 33.29 0.85 -46.00
N GLU A 27 34.05 1.29 -47.00
CA GLU A 27 33.50 1.73 -48.27
C GLU A 27 33.20 0.49 -49.12
N MET A 28 31.91 0.22 -49.33
CA MET A 28 31.43 -0.95 -50.07
C MET A 28 30.61 -0.50 -51.26
N GLU A 29 31.06 -0.87 -52.46
CA GLU A 29 30.34 -0.65 -53.71
C GLU A 29 29.39 -1.84 -53.95
N ILE A 30 28.10 -1.63 -53.72
CA ILE A 30 27.07 -2.64 -53.99
C ILE A 30 26.59 -2.47 -55.44
N LYS A 31 27.05 -3.34 -56.34
CA LYS A 31 26.60 -3.33 -57.74
C LYS A 31 25.19 -3.92 -57.86
N SER A 32 24.35 -3.30 -58.67
CA SER A 32 23.00 -3.80 -58.96
C SER A 32 23.08 -5.16 -59.66
N ASN A 33 22.33 -6.15 -59.16
CA ASN A 33 22.23 -7.46 -59.80
C ASN A 33 21.24 -7.40 -60.98
N PRO A 34 21.67 -7.63 -62.24
CA PRO A 34 20.79 -7.55 -63.42
C PRO A 34 19.65 -8.57 -63.39
N ALA A 35 19.86 -9.74 -62.78
CA ALA A 35 18.83 -10.77 -62.68
C ALA A 35 17.65 -10.35 -61.79
N LEU A 36 17.91 -9.50 -60.79
CA LEU A 36 16.86 -8.95 -59.92
C LEU A 36 16.12 -7.79 -60.60
N MET A 37 16.79 -7.05 -61.49
CA MET A 37 16.18 -5.96 -62.26
C MET A 37 15.06 -6.48 -63.18
N ASN A 38 15.23 -7.66 -63.78
CA ASN A 38 14.20 -8.25 -64.64
C ASN A 38 12.88 -8.56 -63.92
N ASN A 39 12.94 -8.76 -62.59
CA ASN A 39 11.76 -9.01 -61.76
C ASN A 39 11.30 -7.77 -60.99
N TYR A 40 11.93 -6.62 -61.22
CA TYR A 40 11.58 -5.38 -60.55
C TYR A 40 10.30 -4.80 -61.15
N ILE A 41 9.25 -4.72 -60.34
CA ILE A 41 8.00 -4.04 -60.69
C ILE A 41 7.97 -2.73 -59.91
N ARG A 42 7.94 -1.60 -60.62
CA ARG A 42 7.83 -0.28 -60.00
C ARG A 42 6.43 -0.13 -59.42
N MET A 43 6.34 -0.16 -58.10
CA MET A 43 5.11 0.18 -57.39
C MET A 43 4.96 1.70 -57.35
N ASP A 44 3.82 2.22 -57.78
CA ASP A 44 3.46 3.61 -57.50
C ASP A 44 3.42 3.83 -55.98
N PRO A 45 3.81 5.01 -55.46
CA PRO A 45 3.83 5.24 -54.02
C PRO A 45 2.40 5.21 -53.48
N VAL A 46 1.98 4.04 -53.02
CA VAL A 46 0.78 3.88 -52.21
C VAL A 46 1.17 4.32 -50.81
N THR A 47 0.45 5.31 -50.28
CA THR A 47 0.59 5.77 -48.91
C THR A 47 0.38 4.57 -47.97
N HIS A 48 1.48 3.97 -47.49
CA HIS A 48 1.38 2.90 -46.51
C HIS A 48 1.34 3.53 -45.12
N ALA A 49 0.20 3.40 -44.43
CA ALA A 49 0.11 3.86 -43.05
C ALA A 49 0.93 2.91 -42.17
N THR A 50 2.04 3.39 -41.61
CA THR A 50 2.80 2.64 -40.62
C THR A 50 2.22 2.95 -39.25
N GLN A 51 1.54 1.98 -38.62
CA GLN A 51 1.07 2.14 -37.25
C GLN A 51 2.26 2.00 -36.29
N CYS A 52 2.91 3.13 -35.97
CA CYS A 52 3.90 3.21 -34.90
C CYS A 52 3.23 3.44 -33.53
N SER A 53 2.28 2.57 -33.16
CA SER A 53 1.75 2.58 -31.78
C SER A 53 2.73 1.88 -30.85
N LYS A 54 3.01 2.48 -29.69
CA LYS A 54 3.79 1.81 -28.64
C LYS A 54 3.04 0.56 -28.18
N THR A 55 3.64 -0.61 -28.38
CA THR A 55 3.12 -1.87 -27.87
C THR A 55 3.39 -1.93 -26.37
N TYR A 56 2.32 -1.91 -25.57
CA TYR A 56 2.43 -2.10 -24.12
C TYR A 56 2.14 -3.56 -23.79
N ALA A 57 2.95 -4.15 -22.90
CA ALA A 57 2.66 -5.47 -22.36
C ALA A 57 1.60 -5.35 -21.27
N VAL A 58 0.55 -6.17 -21.36
CA VAL A 58 -0.45 -6.30 -20.29
C VAL A 58 0.19 -7.06 -19.15
N HIS A 59 0.12 -6.51 -17.94
CA HIS A 59 0.61 -7.16 -16.73
C HIS A 59 -0.54 -7.26 -15.71
N GLU A 60 -0.95 -8.48 -15.41
CA GLU A 60 -1.91 -8.78 -14.34
C GLU A 60 -1.14 -9.25 -13.11
N VAL A 61 -1.36 -8.58 -11.98
CA VAL A 61 -0.75 -8.92 -10.69
C VAL A 61 -1.87 -9.25 -9.70
N ASN A 62 -1.87 -10.49 -9.22
CA ASN A 62 -2.79 -10.94 -8.18
C ASN A 62 -2.17 -10.65 -6.81
N THR A 63 -2.73 -9.69 -6.06
CA THR A 63 -2.36 -9.46 -4.66
C THR A 63 -3.10 -10.43 -3.75
N THR A 64 -2.35 -11.12 -2.89
CA THR A 64 -2.92 -12.01 -1.87
C THR A 64 -3.51 -11.19 -0.72
N THR A 65 -4.60 -11.69 -0.14
CA THR A 65 -5.26 -11.05 1.00
C THR A 65 -4.41 -11.24 2.26
N ALA A 66 -3.86 -10.14 2.79
CA ALA A 66 -3.13 -10.15 4.06
C ALA A 66 -4.11 -9.94 5.23
N THR A 67 -4.08 -10.85 6.21
CA THR A 67 -4.85 -10.71 7.45
C THR A 67 -3.96 -10.07 8.51
N TYR A 68 -4.33 -8.88 8.97
CA TYR A 68 -3.64 -8.19 10.05
C TYR A 68 -4.40 -8.41 11.35
N LYS A 69 -3.71 -8.87 12.39
CA LYS A 69 -4.25 -8.93 13.75
C LYS A 69 -3.60 -7.85 14.59
N ASP A 70 -4.42 -6.94 15.08
CA ASP A 70 -4.01 -5.91 16.04
C ASP A 70 -4.12 -6.50 17.45
N ASN A 71 -2.99 -6.92 18.01
CA ASN A 71 -2.91 -7.43 19.37
C ASN A 71 -2.65 -6.27 20.33
N LYS A 72 -3.72 -5.63 20.79
CA LYS A 72 -3.64 -4.63 21.86
C LYS A 72 -3.52 -5.31 23.21
N MET A 73 -2.69 -4.76 24.08
CA MET A 73 -2.66 -5.15 25.49
C MET A 73 -3.78 -4.42 26.23
N PHE A 74 -4.80 -5.17 26.64
CA PHE A 74 -5.76 -4.68 27.64
C PHE A 74 -5.07 -4.76 29.01
N HIS A 75 -4.69 -3.59 29.55
CA HIS A 75 -4.27 -3.50 30.94
C HIS A 75 -5.49 -3.78 31.83
N TYR A 76 -5.60 -5.03 32.29
CA TYR A 76 -6.64 -5.44 33.24
C TYR A 76 -6.39 -4.87 34.64
N GLU A 77 -5.16 -4.43 34.91
CA GLU A 77 -4.65 -3.96 36.18
C GLU A 77 -4.48 -2.43 36.18
N GLY A 78 -5.61 -1.73 36.20
CA GLY A 78 -5.80 -0.46 36.92
C GLY A 78 -4.81 0.69 36.72
N GLY A 79 -5.29 1.75 36.08
CA GLY A 79 -4.66 3.08 35.94
C GLY A 79 -4.60 3.91 37.21
N TRP A 80 -4.01 3.39 38.27
CA TRP A 80 -3.60 4.21 39.40
C TRP A 80 -2.41 5.08 39.00
N PRO A 81 -2.36 6.36 39.44
CA PRO A 81 -1.17 7.18 39.28
C PRO A 81 0.07 6.49 39.84
N LYS A 82 1.24 6.76 39.23
CA LYS A 82 2.52 6.14 39.59
C LYS A 82 2.87 6.22 41.08
N ASP A 83 2.36 7.23 41.78
CA ASP A 83 2.65 7.52 43.18
C ASP A 83 1.71 6.81 44.18
N ILE A 84 0.76 6.00 43.69
CA ILE A 84 -0.28 5.36 44.51
C ILE A 84 -0.13 3.86 44.45
N ASN A 85 0.16 3.26 45.60
CA ASN A 85 0.25 1.83 45.72
C ASN A 85 -1.16 1.22 45.80
N MET A 86 -1.54 0.43 44.79
CA MET A 86 -2.83 -0.26 44.78
C MET A 86 -3.00 -1.31 45.90
N LEU A 87 -1.88 -1.82 46.45
CA LEU A 87 -1.89 -2.78 47.56
C LEU A 87 -2.14 -2.11 48.91
N ASP A 88 -2.01 -0.78 48.98
CA ASP A 88 -2.27 -0.01 50.19
C ASP A 88 -3.69 0.57 50.16
N LEU A 89 -4.56 0.00 51.01
CA LEU A 89 -5.96 0.43 51.10
C LEU A 89 -6.10 1.89 51.58
N GLU A 90 -5.20 2.37 52.43
CA GLU A 90 -5.28 3.73 52.95
C GLU A 90 -5.01 4.76 51.84
N GLN A 91 -3.99 4.49 51.02
CA GLN A 91 -3.65 5.34 49.88
C GLN A 91 -4.76 5.37 48.82
N THR A 92 -5.34 4.22 48.49
CA THR A 92 -6.44 4.15 47.52
C THR A 92 -7.70 4.86 48.01
N VAL A 93 -8.07 4.70 49.30
CA VAL A 93 -9.22 5.40 49.90
C VAL A 93 -8.98 6.90 49.98
N ARG A 94 -7.79 7.34 50.39
CA ARG A 94 -7.42 8.76 50.44
C ARG A 94 -7.48 9.40 49.05
N TYR A 95 -7.00 8.70 48.03
CA TYR A 95 -7.06 9.18 46.65
C TYR A 95 -8.49 9.29 46.12
N ARG A 96 -9.33 8.28 46.35
CA ARG A 96 -10.75 8.34 45.98
C ARG A 96 -11.46 9.53 46.61
N ARG A 97 -11.28 9.72 47.92
CA ARG A 97 -11.86 10.88 48.65
C ARG A 97 -11.32 12.22 48.16
N LYS A 98 -10.07 12.27 47.69
CA LYS A 98 -9.50 13.48 47.10
C LYS A 98 -10.19 13.82 45.78
N ILE A 99 -10.43 12.84 44.92
CA ILE A 99 -11.15 13.03 43.64
C ILE A 99 -12.61 13.41 43.86
N GLU A 100 -13.30 12.75 44.80
CA GLU A 100 -14.73 13.00 45.06
C GLU A 100 -15.01 14.44 45.54
N LYS A 101 -13.99 15.12 46.09
CA LYS A 101 -14.08 16.52 46.53
C LYS A 101 -13.61 17.53 45.47
N ASP A 102 -13.16 17.06 44.31
CA ASP A 102 -12.69 17.93 43.24
C ASP A 102 -13.90 18.61 42.55
N GLU A 103 -13.87 19.94 42.43
CA GLU A 103 -14.92 20.73 41.79
C GLU A 103 -15.17 20.26 40.34
N LEU A 104 -14.11 19.86 39.63
CA LEU A 104 -14.23 19.32 38.27
C LEU A 104 -14.99 17.98 38.27
N TYR A 105 -14.71 17.11 39.24
CA TYR A 105 -15.42 15.84 39.40
C TYR A 105 -16.91 16.09 39.68
N ILE A 106 -17.22 17.01 40.61
CA ILE A 106 -18.60 17.35 40.97
C ILE A 106 -19.34 17.94 39.76
N HIS A 107 -18.75 18.92 39.08
CA HIS A 107 -19.35 19.58 37.91
C HIS A 107 -19.62 18.58 36.78
N THR A 108 -18.64 17.73 36.45
CA THR A 108 -18.79 16.73 35.39
C THR A 108 -19.83 15.68 35.75
N MET A 109 -19.86 15.20 37.00
CA MET A 109 -20.89 14.27 37.45
C MET A 109 -22.29 14.89 37.35
N LEU A 110 -22.49 16.12 37.80
CA LEU A 110 -23.78 16.81 37.69
C LEU A 110 -24.22 17.00 36.22
N GLN A 111 -23.29 17.30 35.32
CA GLN A 111 -23.56 17.41 33.89
C GLN A 111 -23.91 16.05 33.24
N LEU A 112 -23.27 14.97 33.70
CA LEU A 112 -23.46 13.61 33.19
C LEU A 112 -24.62 12.85 33.86
N LEU A 113 -25.28 13.46 34.85
CA LEU A 113 -26.48 12.91 35.51
C LEU A 113 -27.77 13.55 34.95
N PRO A 114 -28.21 13.30 33.70
CA PRO A 114 -29.60 13.50 33.34
C PRO A 114 -30.42 12.38 34.01
N VAL A 115 -30.83 12.62 35.25
CA VAL A 115 -31.54 11.66 36.12
C VAL A 115 -32.86 11.14 35.52
N ASN A 116 -33.37 11.66 34.39
CA ASN A 116 -34.70 11.31 33.89
C ASN A 116 -34.84 11.03 32.38
N ILE A 117 -33.77 11.07 31.57
CA ILE A 117 -33.93 10.91 30.10
C ILE A 117 -33.56 9.49 29.62
N CYS A 118 -32.51 8.86 30.14
CA CYS A 118 -32.12 7.52 29.67
C CYS A 118 -32.86 6.35 30.34
N LEU A 119 -33.37 6.49 31.56
CA LEU A 119 -34.15 5.44 32.22
C LEU A 119 -35.61 5.37 31.74
N ARG A 120 -36.07 6.37 30.98
CA ARG A 120 -37.44 6.46 30.47
C ARG A 120 -37.57 6.15 28.98
N SER A 121 -36.46 5.82 28.31
CA SER A 121 -36.53 5.29 26.95
C SER A 121 -36.89 3.80 27.04
N PRO A 122 -38.10 3.38 26.62
CA PRO A 122 -38.35 1.96 26.46
C PRO A 122 -37.39 1.48 25.37
N ALA A 123 -36.51 0.54 25.73
CA ALA A 123 -35.71 -0.24 24.80
C ALA A 123 -36.62 -1.05 23.87
N SER A 124 -37.28 -0.36 22.94
CA SER A 124 -38.30 -0.85 22.02
C SER A 124 -37.76 -0.92 20.59
N SER A 125 -36.46 -1.17 20.45
CA SER A 125 -35.82 -1.36 19.14
C SER A 125 -35.52 -2.83 18.82
N LEU A 126 -35.87 -3.77 19.71
CA LEU A 126 -35.59 -5.21 19.54
C LEU A 126 -36.84 -6.10 19.36
N GLN A 127 -37.98 -5.54 18.94
CA GLN A 127 -39.18 -6.34 18.61
C GLN A 127 -39.59 -6.35 17.13
N ILE A 128 -38.78 -5.82 16.21
CA ILE A 128 -39.17 -5.77 14.77
C ILE A 128 -38.68 -6.99 13.95
N ILE A 129 -37.93 -7.95 14.52
CA ILE A 129 -37.37 -9.07 13.72
C ILE A 129 -38.15 -10.40 13.86
N ILE A 130 -39.19 -10.50 14.69
CA ILE A 130 -39.99 -11.75 14.79
C ILE A 130 -41.47 -11.48 14.52
N SER A 131 -41.81 -10.99 13.33
CA SER A 131 -43.17 -11.15 12.77
C SER A 131 -43.30 -10.54 11.38
N TYR A 132 -42.50 -10.96 10.40
CA TYR A 132 -42.92 -10.96 9.00
C TYR A 132 -42.19 -12.11 8.30
N THR A 133 -42.98 -13.16 8.00
CA THR A 133 -42.85 -14.16 6.92
C THR A 133 -41.46 -14.58 6.46
#